data_AF-A0A3D1ZTV0-F1
#
_entry.id   AF-A0A3D1ZTV0-F1
#
_cell.length_a   1.000
_cell.length_b   1.000
_cell.length_c   1.000
_cell.angle_alpha   90.00
_cell.angle_beta   90.00
_cell.angle_gamma   90.00
#
_symmetry.space_group_name_H-M   'P 1'
#
loop_
_entity.id
_entity.type
_entity.pdbx_description
1 polymer ?
#
loop_
_entity_poly.entity_id
_entity_poly.type
_entity_poly.pdbx_seq_one_letter_code
_entity_poly.pdbx_strand_id
1 'polypeptide(L)'
;DNMTATGDRAEAVADADIVVVAIAAQFARVALAEFKGLIPDHALVASLMKGIERTTGKRMDEVVKETLALPDDRFAAISGPNLSKQIADRQPAATVVGCADIDNARTIAAACTT
;
A
#
# COMPACT_ATOMS: atom_id res chain seq x y z
N ASP A 1 -3.93 -3.72 22.26
CA ASP A 1 -3.50 -5.10 21.97
C ASP A 1 -3.85 -5.59 20.57
N ASN A 2 -4.14 -4.72 19.59
CA ASN A 2 -4.48 -5.13 18.21
C ASN A 2 -3.37 -4.79 17.19
N MET A 3 -2.15 -4.57 17.66
CA MET A 3 -1.01 -4.22 16.81
C MET A 3 0.23 -4.97 17.28
N THR A 4 0.88 -5.65 16.35
CA THR A 4 2.09 -6.44 16.56
C THR A 4 3.15 -5.97 15.56
N ALA A 5 4.42 -6.05 15.95
CA ALA A 5 5.54 -5.79 15.05
C ALA A 5 6.38 -7.06 14.92
N THR A 6 6.77 -7.39 13.69
CA THR A 6 7.67 -8.51 13.38
C THR A 6 8.72 -8.06 12.37
N GLY A 7 9.88 -8.72 12.40
CA GLY A 7 10.92 -8.60 11.37
C GLY A 7 10.81 -9.68 10.29
N ASP A 8 9.92 -10.66 10.47
CA ASP A 8 9.66 -11.71 9.50
C ASP A 8 8.63 -11.22 8.48
N ARG A 9 9.02 -11.23 7.21
CA ARG A 9 8.21 -10.71 6.10
C ARG A 9 7.06 -11.64 5.75
N ALA A 10 7.26 -12.96 5.85
CA ALA A 10 6.22 -13.94 5.58
C ALA A 10 5.15 -13.89 6.65
N GLU A 11 5.56 -13.79 7.93
CA GLU A 11 4.63 -13.57 9.05
C GLU A 11 3.85 -12.27 8.87
N ALA A 12 4.51 -11.17 8.47
CA ALA A 12 3.88 -9.85 8.36
C ALA A 12 2.74 -9.77 7.34
N VAL A 13 2.73 -10.63 6.31
CA VAL A 13 1.71 -10.63 5.25
C VAL A 13 0.84 -11.89 5.26
N ALA A 14 1.11 -12.83 6.17
CA ALA A 14 0.34 -14.06 6.30
C ALA A 14 -1.13 -13.71 6.57
N ASP A 15 -2.03 -14.33 5.80
CA ASP A 15 -3.49 -14.19 5.91
C ASP A 15 -4.02 -12.74 5.83
N ALA A 16 -3.24 -11.81 5.27
CA ALA A 16 -3.64 -10.42 5.15
C ALA A 16 -4.62 -10.21 3.99
N ASP A 17 -5.80 -9.66 4.28
CA ASP A 17 -6.74 -9.21 3.24
C ASP A 17 -6.26 -7.92 2.53
N ILE A 18 -5.56 -7.04 3.28
CA ILE A 18 -5.01 -5.77 2.78
C ILE A 18 -3.56 -5.61 3.25
N VAL A 19 -2.64 -5.44 2.31
CA VAL A 19 -1.24 -5.09 2.57
C VAL A 19 -1.03 -3.60 2.28
N VAL A 20 -0.67 -2.84 3.31
CA VAL A 20 -0.40 -1.40 3.17
C VAL A 20 1.09 -1.15 2.95
N VAL A 21 1.45 -0.52 1.84
CA VAL A 21 2.83 -0.17 1.51
C VAL A 21 3.10 1.29 1.86
N ALA A 22 3.91 1.52 2.90
CA ALA A 22 4.29 2.83 3.41
C ALA A 22 5.81 3.00 3.47
N ILE A 23 6.51 2.66 2.38
CA ILE A 23 7.97 2.68 2.29
C ILE A 23 8.40 4.00 1.61
N ALA A 24 9.55 4.57 1.98
CA ALA A 24 10.07 5.73 1.27
C ALA A 24 10.44 5.35 -0.18
N ALA A 25 10.04 6.16 -1.15
CA ALA A 25 10.11 5.85 -2.59
C ALA A 25 11.49 5.36 -3.06
N GLN A 26 12.58 5.94 -2.53
CA GLN A 26 13.95 5.58 -2.90
C GLN A 26 14.38 4.16 -2.47
N PHE A 27 13.66 3.53 -1.55
CA PHE A 27 13.95 2.18 -1.04
C PHE A 27 12.91 1.14 -1.48
N ALA A 28 11.86 1.56 -2.20
CA ALA A 28 10.70 0.73 -2.49
C ALA A 28 11.08 -0.57 -3.20
N ARG A 29 11.90 -0.54 -4.25
CA ARG A 29 12.26 -1.77 -5.00
C ARG A 29 13.00 -2.79 -4.15
N VAL A 30 14.01 -2.35 -3.41
CA VAL A 30 14.85 -3.24 -2.60
C VAL A 30 14.00 -3.88 -1.50
N ALA A 31 13.18 -3.09 -0.82
CA ALA A 31 12.34 -3.58 0.26
C ALA A 31 11.21 -4.49 -0.25
N LEU A 32 10.53 -4.14 -1.35
CA LEU A 32 9.41 -4.91 -1.90
C LEU A 32 9.83 -6.20 -2.59
N ALA A 33 11.06 -6.29 -3.12
CA ALA A 33 11.55 -7.50 -3.77
C ALA A 33 11.49 -8.72 -2.85
N GLU A 34 11.70 -8.52 -1.54
CA GLU A 34 11.66 -9.60 -0.54
C GLU A 34 10.24 -10.04 -0.16
N PHE A 35 9.20 -9.30 -0.57
CA PHE A 35 7.79 -9.68 -0.39
C PHE A 35 7.21 -10.39 -1.63
N LYS A 36 7.95 -10.44 -2.74
CA LYS A 36 7.48 -11.06 -3.97
C LYS A 36 7.21 -12.55 -3.74
N GLY A 37 5.98 -12.97 -4.02
CA GLY A 37 5.53 -14.36 -3.82
C GLY A 37 5.14 -14.71 -2.39
N LEU A 38 5.27 -13.78 -1.42
CA LEU A 38 4.78 -13.97 -0.05
C LEU A 38 3.38 -13.41 0.15
N ILE A 39 3.00 -12.38 -0.61
CA ILE A 39 1.68 -11.73 -0.49
C ILE A 39 0.60 -12.71 -1.01
N PRO A 40 -0.44 -13.02 -0.20
CA PRO A 40 -1.51 -13.91 -0.61
C PRO A 40 -2.20 -13.45 -1.89
N ASP A 41 -2.67 -14.38 -2.73
CA ASP A 41 -3.25 -14.04 -4.04
C ASP A 41 -4.58 -13.26 -3.96
N HIS A 42 -5.27 -13.33 -2.83
CA HIS A 42 -6.51 -12.59 -2.58
C HIS A 42 -6.28 -11.19 -1.99
N ALA A 43 -5.07 -10.92 -1.48
CA ALA A 43 -4.78 -9.69 -0.77
C ALA A 43 -4.78 -8.46 -1.70
N LEU A 44 -5.38 -7.36 -1.28
CA LEU A 44 -5.25 -6.07 -1.96
C LEU A 44 -3.99 -5.35 -1.49
N VAL A 45 -3.27 -4.70 -2.40
CA VAL A 45 -2.07 -3.90 -2.07
C VAL A 45 -2.41 -2.42 -2.15
N ALA A 46 -2.48 -1.78 -0.99
CA ALA A 46 -2.76 -0.35 -0.85
C ALA A 46 -1.46 0.45 -0.62
N SER A 47 -1.05 1.25 -1.60
CA SER A 47 0.15 2.08 -1.50
C SER A 47 -0.17 3.48 -1.02
N LEU A 48 0.51 3.91 0.05
CA LEU A 48 0.54 5.29 0.54
C LEU A 48 1.75 6.07 -0.01
N MET A 49 2.59 5.41 -0.81
CA MET A 49 3.84 5.99 -1.30
C MET A 49 3.58 7.09 -2.32
N LYS A 50 4.34 8.18 -2.20
CA LYS A 50 4.32 9.32 -3.13
C LYS A 50 5.71 9.54 -3.69
N GLY A 51 5.79 9.96 -4.95
CA GLY A 51 7.04 10.35 -5.60
C GLY A 51 7.31 9.59 -6.90
N ILE A 52 8.52 9.80 -7.42
CA ILE A 52 9.03 9.22 -8.67
C ILE A 52 10.35 8.54 -8.36
N GLU A 53 10.54 7.32 -8.87
CA GLU A 53 11.82 6.62 -8.78
C GLU A 53 12.86 7.35 -9.65
N ARG A 54 13.91 7.88 -9.02
CA ARG A 54 14.87 8.76 -9.69
C ARG A 54 15.65 8.07 -10.82
N THR A 55 15.91 6.77 -10.68
CA THR A 55 16.71 6.01 -11.64
C THR A 55 15.94 5.66 -12.91
N THR A 56 14.63 5.39 -12.80
CA THR A 56 13.80 4.93 -13.93
C THR A 56 12.79 5.96 -14.42
N GLY A 57 12.50 6.99 -13.62
CA GLY A 57 11.44 7.96 -13.88
C GLY A 57 10.02 7.40 -13.62
N LYS A 58 9.88 6.18 -13.09
CA LYS A 58 8.58 5.55 -12.87
C LYS A 58 7.87 6.08 -11.63
N ARG A 59 6.54 6.14 -11.70
CA ARG A 59 5.68 6.46 -10.56
C ARG A 59 5.62 5.28 -9.59
N MET A 60 5.24 5.54 -8.34
CA MET A 60 5.22 4.50 -7.30
C MET A 60 4.22 3.37 -7.57
N ASP A 61 3.13 3.61 -8.30
CA ASP A 61 2.21 2.57 -8.78
C ASP A 61 2.93 1.58 -9.70
N GLU A 62 3.69 2.08 -10.67
CA GLU A 62 4.46 1.26 -11.61
C GLU A 62 5.54 0.46 -10.87
N VAL A 63 6.26 1.11 -9.95
CA VAL A 63 7.33 0.47 -9.16
C VAL A 63 6.79 -0.67 -8.30
N VAL A 64 5.67 -0.48 -7.60
CA VAL A 64 5.06 -1.52 -6.74
C VAL A 64 4.59 -2.69 -7.58
N LYS A 65 3.79 -2.41 -8.63
CA LYS A 65 3.21 -3.46 -9.48
C LYS A 65 4.29 -4.31 -10.15
N GLU A 66 5.33 -3.68 -10.69
CA GLU A 66 6.45 -4.39 -11.30
C GLU A 66 7.23 -5.25 -10.31
N THR A 67 7.55 -4.69 -9.14
CA THR A 67 8.41 -5.36 -8.16
C THR A 67 7.70 -6.58 -7.56
N LEU A 68 6.40 -6.46 -7.29
CA LEU A 68 5.58 -7.54 -6.73
C LEU A 68 4.99 -8.47 -7.80
N ALA A 69 5.14 -8.14 -9.09
CA ALA A 69 4.40 -8.79 -10.20
C ALA A 69 2.88 -8.81 -9.95
N LEU A 70 2.35 -7.67 -9.49
CA LEU A 70 0.96 -7.54 -9.05
C LEU A 70 0.05 -7.17 -10.24
N PRO A 71 -1.11 -7.83 -10.40
CA PRO A 71 -2.17 -7.41 -11.31
C PRO A 71 -2.67 -5.99 -11.02
N ASP A 72 -3.14 -5.30 -12.06
CA ASP A 72 -3.58 -3.90 -11.98
C ASP A 72 -4.81 -3.70 -11.08
N ASP A 73 -5.72 -4.67 -11.05
CA ASP A 73 -6.95 -4.68 -10.24
C ASP A 73 -6.69 -4.89 -8.74
N ARG A 74 -5.55 -5.48 -8.37
CA ARG A 74 -5.15 -5.71 -6.97
C ARG A 74 -4.37 -4.56 -6.35
N PHE A 75 -4.00 -3.55 -7.13
CA PHE A 75 -3.28 -2.38 -6.65
C PHE A 75 -4.23 -1.20 -6.43
N ALA A 76 -4.07 -0.51 -5.29
CA ALA A 76 -4.68 0.79 -5.09
C ALA A 76 -3.68 1.82 -4.56
N ALA A 77 -3.76 3.05 -5.06
CA ALA A 77 -3.06 4.19 -4.52
C ALA A 77 -3.98 4.99 -3.59
N ILE A 78 -3.49 5.33 -2.40
CA ILE A 78 -4.20 6.19 -1.45
C ILE A 78 -3.49 7.56 -1.42
N SER A 79 -4.23 8.63 -1.72
CA SER A 79 -3.68 9.98 -1.73
C SER A 79 -4.68 11.02 -1.26
N GLY A 80 -4.20 12.01 -0.50
CA GLY A 80 -5.00 13.06 0.13
C GLY A 80 -4.17 13.92 1.08
N PRO A 81 -4.78 14.97 1.67
CA PRO A 81 -4.24 15.71 2.82
C PRO A 81 -4.13 14.83 4.08
N ASN A 82 -3.17 13.90 4.07
CA ASN A 82 -3.03 12.86 5.10
C ASN A 82 -1.81 13.14 5.99
N LEU A 83 -1.83 14.24 6.74
CA LEU A 83 -0.76 14.52 7.71
C LEU A 83 -0.85 13.52 8.87
N SER A 84 0.14 12.64 8.99
CA SER A 84 0.11 11.47 9.89
C SER A 84 -0.29 11.80 11.33
N LYS A 85 0.24 12.91 11.88
CA LYS A 85 -0.12 13.36 13.23
C LYS A 85 -1.60 13.77 13.34
N GLN A 86 -2.13 14.51 12.38
CA GLN A 86 -3.53 14.93 12.39
C GLN A 86 -4.48 13.74 12.25
N ILE A 87 -4.11 12.75 11.43
CA ILE A 87 -4.86 11.49 11.29
C ILE A 87 -4.85 10.71 12.60
N ALA A 88 -3.68 10.55 13.24
CA ALA A 88 -3.56 9.88 14.53
C ALA A 88 -4.38 10.59 15.63
N ASP A 89 -4.44 11.92 15.58
CA ASP A 89 -5.23 12.77 16.48
C ASP A 89 -6.73 12.81 16.09
N ARG A 90 -7.18 12.02 15.09
CA ARG A 90 -8.56 11.96 14.58
C ARG A 90 -9.14 13.29 14.12
N GLN A 91 -8.30 14.17 13.60
CA GLN A 91 -8.78 15.40 12.98
C GLN A 91 -9.44 15.11 11.62
N PRO A 92 -10.41 15.91 11.18
CA PRO A 92 -11.04 15.73 9.89
C PRO A 92 -10.01 15.73 8.75
N ALA A 93 -10.04 14.68 7.94
CA ALA A 93 -9.22 14.56 6.76
C ALA A 93 -10.02 13.89 5.63
N ALA A 94 -9.55 14.09 4.41
CA ALA A 94 -10.13 13.46 3.23
C ALA A 94 -9.03 12.74 2.46
N THR A 95 -9.34 11.57 1.91
CA THR A 95 -8.42 10.83 1.03
C THR A 95 -9.19 10.27 -0.14
N VAL A 96 -8.47 10.09 -1.25
CA VAL A 96 -8.94 9.39 -2.44
C VAL A 96 -8.24 8.04 -2.51
N VAL A 97 -8.98 7.01 -2.93
CA VAL A 97 -8.46 5.69 -3.29
C VAL A 97 -8.59 5.55 -4.81
N GLY A 98 -7.46 5.41 -5.51
CA GLY A 98 -7.41 5.12 -6.94
C GLY A 98 -7.05 3.67 -7.19
N CYS A 99 -7.93 2.92 -7.85
CA CYS A 99 -7.73 1.52 -8.24
C CYS A 99 -8.33 1.32 -9.65
N ALA A 100 -7.82 0.35 -10.40
CA ALA A 100 -8.40 -0.02 -11.69
C ALA A 100 -9.78 -0.68 -11.53
N ASP A 101 -10.00 -1.38 -10.41
CA ASP A 101 -11.29 -1.98 -10.05
C ASP A 101 -12.01 -1.12 -8.99
N ILE A 102 -13.25 -0.75 -9.28
CA ILE A 102 -14.04 0.15 -8.42
C ILE A 102 -14.49 -0.53 -7.12
N ASP A 103 -14.70 -1.83 -7.11
CA ASP A 103 -15.16 -2.56 -5.93
C ASP A 103 -13.98 -2.82 -4.98
N ASN A 104 -12.78 -3.05 -5.50
CA ASN A 104 -11.55 -3.04 -4.71
C ASN A 104 -11.24 -1.64 -4.14
N ALA A 105 -11.46 -0.58 -4.93
CA ALA A 105 -11.35 0.80 -4.43
C ALA A 105 -12.29 1.06 -3.24
N ARG A 106 -13.55 0.61 -3.34
CA ARG A 106 -14.57 0.73 -2.29
C ARG A 106 -14.20 -0.07 -1.04
N THR A 107 -13.69 -1.28 -1.21
CA THR A 107 -13.23 -2.13 -0.10
C THR A 107 -12.15 -1.42 0.72
N ILE A 108 -11.14 -0.86 0.04
CA ILE A 108 -10.07 -0.12 0.70
C ILE A 108 -10.57 1.19 1.31
N ALA A 109 -11.46 1.92 0.63
CA ALA A 109 -12.04 3.15 1.17
C ALA A 109 -12.85 2.90 2.45
N ALA A 110 -13.62 1.81 2.50
CA ALA A 110 -14.36 1.41 3.69
C ALA A 110 -13.42 1.10 4.86
N ALA A 111 -12.31 0.39 4.61
CA ALA A 111 -11.28 0.13 5.62
C ALA A 111 -10.59 1.38 6.15
N CYS A 112 -10.59 2.48 5.39
CA CYS A 112 -10.00 3.76 5.77
C CYS A 112 -10.97 4.69 6.53
N THR A 113 -12.25 4.32 6.68
CA THR A 113 -13.26 5.15 7.32
C THR A 113 -13.27 4.90 8.82
N THR A 114 -13.29 5.97 9.62
CA THR A 114 -13.30 5.94 11.11
C THR A 114 -14.52 6.60 11.69
#